data_AF-A0A875RUB0-F1
#
_entry.id   AF-A0A875RUB0-F1
#
_cell.length_a   1.000
_cell.length_b   1.000
_cell.length_c   1.000
_cell.angle_alpha   90.00
_cell.angle_beta   90.00
_cell.angle_gamma   90.00
#
_symmetry.space_group_name_H-M   'P 1'
#
loop_
_entity.id
_entity.type
_entity.pdbx_description
1 polymer ?
#
loop_
_entity_poly.entity_id
_entity_poly.type
_entity_poly.pdbx_seq_one_letter_code
_entity_poly.pdbx_strand_id
1 'polypeptide(L)'
;MASKFRNANWLKVNGFAPQIFLFRNIESGQVIYSQTPHVGKYQIKQQFFRPNWENRKPSKRRDLWRPMAVAEFENYQKAIQAYHALVELRYMREVSKRKEAETLRRRNEYQQIWYSGQYRPTWSQEATSDLSTVVDEFKLKTKIYWDSLWRKGQDKCWNTELVQHTEMDQMSPRDKFVVLDEIREKALK
;
A
#
# COMPACT_ATOMS: atom_id res chain seq x y z
N MET A 1 11.77 1.96 14.88
CA MET A 1 10.42 2.51 15.20
C MET A 1 9.24 1.66 14.70
N ALA A 2 9.32 0.93 13.58
CA ALA A 2 8.25 0.06 13.06
C ALA A 2 8.19 -1.36 13.69
N SER A 3 8.09 -1.47 15.03
CA SER A 3 8.09 -2.77 15.74
C SER A 3 6.71 -3.24 16.19
N LYS A 4 5.71 -2.36 16.23
CA LYS A 4 4.33 -2.63 16.65
C LYS A 4 3.37 -1.69 15.94
N PHE A 5 2.08 -2.02 15.98
CA PHE A 5 1.00 -1.14 15.58
C PHE A 5 1.01 0.16 16.40
N ARG A 6 0.66 1.28 15.75
CA ARG A 6 0.65 2.62 16.36
C ARG A 6 -0.75 3.20 16.35
N ASN A 7 -1.18 3.72 17.50
CA ASN A 7 -2.46 4.41 17.63
C ASN A 7 -2.35 5.88 17.19
N ALA A 8 -3.50 6.57 17.12
CA ALA A 8 -3.59 7.94 16.62
C ALA A 8 -2.73 8.90 17.45
N ASN A 9 -2.84 8.80 18.78
CA ASN A 9 -2.10 9.66 19.71
C ASN A 9 -0.60 9.50 19.55
N TRP A 10 -0.10 8.27 19.38
CA TRP A 10 1.32 8.03 19.18
C TRP A 10 1.81 8.65 17.87
N LEU A 11 1.05 8.52 16.78
CA LEU A 11 1.42 9.12 15.49
C LEU A 11 1.50 10.65 15.60
N LYS A 12 0.51 11.27 16.23
CA LYS A 12 0.45 12.73 16.44
C LYS A 12 1.62 13.23 17.30
N VAL A 13 1.88 12.58 18.44
CA VAL A 13 2.95 12.98 19.38
C VAL A 13 4.34 12.83 18.75
N ASN A 14 4.53 11.87 17.85
CA ASN A 14 5.82 11.65 17.18
C ASN A 14 5.95 12.42 15.85
N GLY A 15 5.04 13.35 15.55
CA GLY A 15 5.12 14.23 14.39
C GLY A 15 4.97 13.51 13.05
N PHE A 16 4.22 12.40 13.00
CA PHE A 16 3.79 11.80 11.74
C PHE A 16 2.49 12.46 11.29
N ALA A 17 2.29 12.65 9.98
CA ALA A 17 1.00 13.06 9.42
C ALA A 17 -0.04 11.92 9.43
N PRO A 18 -1.35 12.23 9.29
CA PRO A 18 -2.42 11.24 9.14
C PRO A 18 -2.37 10.54 7.75
N GLN A 19 -1.33 9.76 7.52
CA GLN A 19 -1.04 9.14 6.22
C GLN A 19 -0.75 7.64 6.33
N ILE A 20 -1.01 6.93 5.23
CA ILE A 20 -0.66 5.51 5.04
C ILE A 20 0.30 5.41 3.85
N PHE A 21 1.34 4.62 4.02
CA PHE A 21 2.33 4.34 2.99
C PHE A 21 2.09 2.97 2.37
N LEU A 22 2.05 2.93 1.04
CA LEU A 22 2.06 1.70 0.25
C LEU A 22 3.47 1.51 -0.30
N PHE A 23 4.13 0.41 0.06
CA PHE A 23 5.45 0.06 -0.46
C PHE A 23 5.35 -1.15 -1.37
N ARG A 24 5.83 -1.03 -2.61
CA ARG A 24 5.98 -2.15 -3.53
C ARG A 24 7.35 -2.80 -3.38
N ASN A 25 7.38 -4.11 -3.48
CA ASN A 25 8.57 -4.91 -3.66
C ASN A 25 8.88 -4.93 -5.17
N ILE A 26 10.06 -4.49 -5.58
CA ILE A 26 10.43 -4.43 -7.01
C ILE A 26 10.78 -5.80 -7.61
N GLU A 27 11.13 -6.79 -6.78
CA GLU A 27 11.49 -8.14 -7.21
C GLU A 27 10.25 -9.02 -7.34
N SER A 28 9.38 -9.03 -6.33
CA SER A 28 8.14 -9.82 -6.39
C SER A 28 6.96 -9.03 -6.94
N GLY A 29 6.87 -7.71 -6.75
CA GLY A 29 5.66 -6.94 -7.08
C GLY A 29 4.62 -6.92 -5.97
N GLN A 30 4.89 -7.59 -4.84
CA GLN A 30 4.06 -7.56 -3.63
C GLN A 30 4.01 -6.16 -3.03
N VAL A 31 2.90 -5.81 -2.38
CA VAL A 31 2.74 -4.53 -1.68
C VAL A 31 2.66 -4.74 -0.17
N ILE A 32 3.17 -3.79 0.61
CA ILE A 32 3.02 -3.71 2.07
C ILE A 32 2.41 -2.37 2.43
N TYR A 33 1.47 -2.39 3.37
CA TYR A 33 0.91 -1.19 3.99
C TYR A 33 1.71 -0.82 5.25
N SER A 34 1.94 0.46 5.49
CA SER A 34 2.64 0.93 6.69
C SER A 34 2.09 2.25 7.18
N GLN A 35 2.06 2.43 8.50
CA GLN A 35 1.74 3.71 9.17
C GLN A 35 2.95 4.64 9.27
N THR A 36 4.14 4.16 8.90
CA THR A 36 5.42 4.90 8.99
C THR A 36 6.17 4.80 7.67
N PRO A 37 7.09 5.73 7.35
CA PRO A 37 7.81 5.75 6.07
C PRO A 37 8.83 4.61 5.90
N HIS A 38 8.78 3.57 6.74
CA HIS A 38 9.68 2.43 6.72
C HIS A 38 8.92 1.10 6.76
N VAL A 39 9.47 0.11 6.06
CA VAL A 39 9.01 -1.28 6.14
C VAL A 39 9.81 -2.03 7.22
N GLY A 40 9.10 -2.57 8.21
CA GLY A 40 9.68 -3.33 9.33
C GLY A 40 9.38 -4.82 9.25
N LYS A 41 10.05 -5.60 10.12
CA LYS A 41 9.77 -7.04 10.29
C LYS A 41 8.33 -7.27 10.79
N TYR A 42 7.81 -6.34 11.59
CA TYR A 42 6.46 -6.39 12.13
C TYR A 42 5.42 -6.41 11.01
N GLN A 43 5.46 -5.46 10.08
CA GLN A 43 4.52 -5.38 8.96
C GLN A 43 4.57 -6.65 8.11
N ILE A 44 5.77 -7.14 7.78
CA ILE A 44 5.92 -8.37 7.00
C ILE A 44 5.27 -9.57 7.72
N LYS A 45 5.44 -9.68 9.05
CA LYS A 45 4.82 -10.77 9.81
C LYS A 45 3.29 -10.65 9.89
N GLN A 46 2.78 -9.42 9.96
CA GLN A 46 1.35 -9.14 10.16
C GLN A 46 0.54 -9.12 8.87
N GLN A 47 1.16 -9.05 7.70
CA GLN A 47 0.45 -8.93 6.42
C GLN A 47 0.61 -10.15 5.50
N PHE A 48 1.68 -10.94 5.64
CA PHE A 48 1.85 -12.18 4.87
C PHE A 48 1.45 -13.36 5.75
N PHE A 49 0.15 -13.65 5.80
CA PHE A 49 -0.45 -14.60 6.74
C PHE A 49 -0.19 -16.04 6.32
N ARG A 50 -0.33 -16.31 5.02
CA ARG A 50 -0.17 -17.66 4.43
C ARG A 50 0.74 -17.61 3.20
N PRO A 51 2.06 -17.42 3.38
CA PRO A 51 2.98 -17.40 2.25
C PRO A 51 3.02 -18.78 1.59
N ASN A 52 3.10 -18.79 0.26
CA ASN A 52 3.22 -20.00 -0.53
C ASN A 52 4.26 -19.80 -1.66
N TRP A 53 4.37 -20.74 -2.59
CA TRP A 53 5.36 -20.64 -3.67
C TRP A 53 5.09 -19.47 -4.63
N GLU A 54 3.82 -19.08 -4.80
CA GLU A 54 3.41 -17.94 -5.62
C GLU A 54 3.61 -16.63 -4.86
N ASN A 55 3.03 -16.51 -3.66
CA ASN A 55 3.08 -15.36 -2.76
C ASN A 55 4.09 -15.64 -1.64
N ARG A 56 5.39 -15.64 -1.97
CA ARG A 56 6.46 -15.96 -1.01
C ARG A 56 6.56 -14.89 0.06
N LYS A 57 6.96 -15.26 1.28
CA LYS A 57 7.23 -14.26 2.32
C LYS A 57 8.41 -13.37 1.89
N PRO A 58 8.22 -12.05 1.76
CA PRO A 58 9.28 -11.21 1.21
C PRO A 58 10.40 -10.93 2.22
N SER A 59 11.57 -10.62 1.68
CA SER A 59 12.72 -10.17 2.46
C SER A 59 12.52 -8.75 3.01
N LYS A 60 13.22 -8.44 4.12
CA LYS A 60 13.30 -7.07 4.68
C LYS A 60 14.29 -6.17 3.90
N ARG A 61 15.00 -6.68 2.89
CA ARG A 61 16.03 -5.93 2.14
C ARG A 61 15.50 -4.56 1.68
N ARG A 62 16.13 -3.47 2.14
CA ARG A 62 15.61 -2.09 2.01
C ARG A 62 15.58 -1.56 0.58
N ASP A 63 16.49 -2.06 -0.25
CA ASP A 63 16.64 -1.75 -1.67
C ASP A 63 15.47 -2.30 -2.50
N LEU A 64 14.87 -3.40 -2.08
CA LEU A 64 13.72 -4.02 -2.75
C LEU A 64 12.41 -3.24 -2.53
N TRP A 65 12.30 -2.51 -1.43
CA TRP A 65 11.08 -1.79 -1.08
C TRP A 65 11.11 -0.34 -1.56
N ARG A 66 10.16 0.01 -2.42
CA ARG A 66 9.96 1.34 -2.99
C ARG A 66 8.59 1.89 -2.61
N PRO A 67 8.47 3.18 -2.25
CA PRO A 67 7.16 3.81 -2.17
C PRO A 67 6.42 3.61 -3.48
N MET A 68 5.17 3.18 -3.39
CA MET A 68 4.25 3.05 -4.52
C MET A 68 3.24 4.18 -4.48
N ALA A 69 2.69 4.43 -3.29
CA ALA A 69 1.79 5.54 -3.04
C ALA A 69 1.85 5.97 -1.58
N VAL A 70 1.45 7.22 -1.31
CA VAL A 70 1.17 7.76 0.03
C VAL A 70 -0.26 8.27 0.00
N ALA A 71 -1.13 7.72 0.85
CA ALA A 71 -2.49 8.17 1.01
C ALA A 71 -2.59 9.05 2.26
N GLU A 72 -2.89 10.33 2.06
CA GLU A 72 -3.11 11.35 3.09
C GLU A 72 -4.61 11.46 3.38
N PHE A 73 -4.97 11.48 4.67
CA PHE A 73 -6.36 11.52 5.14
C PHE A 73 -6.60 12.74 6.03
N GLU A 74 -7.86 13.14 6.18
CA GLU A 74 -8.24 14.30 7.01
C GLU A 74 -7.84 14.19 8.48
N ASN A 75 -7.83 12.97 9.04
CA ASN A 75 -7.48 12.77 10.44
C ASN A 75 -6.83 11.40 10.71
N TYR A 76 -6.16 11.30 11.87
CA TYR A 76 -5.45 10.10 12.29
C TYR A 76 -6.36 8.88 12.50
N GLN A 77 -7.60 9.09 12.93
CA GLN A 77 -8.54 7.98 13.15
C GLN A 77 -8.96 7.35 11.83
N LYS A 78 -9.24 8.16 10.80
CA LYS A 78 -9.54 7.73 9.43
C LYS A 78 -8.35 7.05 8.79
N ALA A 79 -7.13 7.59 8.96
CA ALA A 79 -5.92 6.91 8.51
C ALA A 79 -5.73 5.53 9.17
N ILE A 80 -6.05 5.40 10.47
CA ILE A 80 -5.98 4.10 11.15
C ILE A 80 -7.08 3.15 10.68
N GLN A 81 -8.30 3.65 10.51
CA GLN A 81 -9.42 2.87 9.99
C GLN A 81 -9.11 2.32 8.61
N ALA A 82 -8.62 3.15 7.70
CA ALA A 82 -8.19 2.74 6.37
C ALA A 82 -7.04 1.73 6.42
N TYR A 83 -6.05 1.91 7.31
CA TYR A 83 -4.96 0.94 7.48
C TYR A 83 -5.48 -0.43 7.91
N HIS A 84 -6.40 -0.48 8.87
CA HIS A 84 -7.00 -1.75 9.31
C HIS A 84 -7.78 -2.41 8.18
N ALA A 85 -8.61 -1.67 7.45
CA ALA A 85 -9.39 -2.20 6.34
C ALA A 85 -8.51 -2.74 5.21
N LEU A 86 -7.40 -2.07 4.88
CA LEU A 86 -6.42 -2.56 3.90
C LEU A 86 -5.76 -3.88 4.33
N VAL A 87 -5.40 -4.00 5.61
CA VAL A 87 -4.83 -5.23 6.16
C VAL A 87 -5.88 -6.35 6.18
N GLU A 88 -7.14 -6.03 6.47
CA GLU A 88 -8.26 -6.97 6.44
C GLU A 88 -8.56 -7.46 5.02
N LEU A 89 -8.62 -6.58 4.02
CA LEU A 89 -8.78 -6.96 2.61
C LEU A 89 -7.65 -7.90 2.15
N ARG A 90 -6.41 -7.61 2.56
CA ARG A 90 -5.29 -8.53 2.32
C ARG A 90 -5.51 -9.89 2.96
N TYR A 91 -5.93 -9.93 4.23
CA TYR A 91 -6.27 -11.18 4.91
C TYR A 91 -7.37 -11.94 4.16
N MET A 92 -8.39 -11.25 3.65
CA MET A 92 -9.45 -11.84 2.86
C MET A 92 -8.92 -12.47 1.57
N ARG A 93 -8.03 -11.77 0.86
CA ARG A 93 -7.41 -12.27 -0.38
C ARG A 93 -6.48 -13.47 -0.17
N GLU A 94 -5.84 -13.58 0.99
CA GLU A 94 -4.90 -14.67 1.30
C GLU A 94 -5.55 -15.87 2.02
N VAL A 95 -6.58 -15.63 2.84
CA VAL A 95 -7.11 -16.61 3.80
C VAL A 95 -8.59 -16.89 3.58
N SER A 96 -9.49 -15.94 3.88
CA SER A 96 -10.93 -16.23 3.98
C SER A 96 -11.63 -16.34 2.62
N LYS A 97 -11.31 -15.45 1.68
CA LYS A 97 -11.89 -15.37 0.32
C LYS A 97 -10.85 -15.65 -0.77
N ARG A 98 -9.87 -16.50 -0.45
CA ARG A 98 -8.76 -16.83 -1.36
C ARG A 98 -9.23 -17.33 -2.73
N LYS A 99 -10.26 -18.19 -2.77
CA LYS A 99 -10.79 -18.76 -4.02
C LYS A 99 -11.35 -17.66 -4.93
N GLU A 100 -12.13 -16.73 -4.38
CA GLU A 100 -12.67 -15.58 -5.11
C GLU A 100 -11.55 -14.66 -5.61
N ALA A 101 -10.55 -14.40 -4.78
CA ALA A 101 -9.40 -13.60 -5.23
C ALA A 101 -8.62 -14.30 -6.37
N GLU A 102 -8.51 -15.62 -6.34
CA GLU A 102 -7.82 -16.41 -7.36
C GLU A 102 -8.53 -16.47 -8.71
N THR A 103 -9.87 -16.33 -8.76
CA THR A 103 -10.63 -16.28 -10.03
C THR A 103 -10.52 -14.93 -10.73
N LEU A 104 -10.29 -13.86 -9.97
CA LEU A 104 -10.13 -12.50 -10.52
C LEU A 104 -8.74 -12.22 -11.10
N ARG A 105 -7.76 -13.07 -10.79
CA ARG A 105 -6.36 -12.89 -11.22
C ARG A 105 -6.14 -13.40 -12.64
N ARG A 106 -5.40 -12.63 -13.44
CA ARG A 106 -4.94 -13.08 -14.75
C ARG A 106 -4.10 -14.35 -14.63
N ARG A 107 -4.45 -15.36 -15.41
CA ARG A 107 -3.70 -16.62 -15.52
C ARG A 107 -2.79 -16.65 -16.75
N ASN A 108 -1.73 -17.44 -16.68
CA ASN A 108 -0.91 -17.81 -17.84
C ASN A 108 -1.42 -19.13 -18.46
N GLU A 109 -0.76 -19.58 -19.52
CA GLU A 109 -0.98 -20.86 -20.21
C GLU A 109 -0.89 -22.09 -19.28
N TYR A 110 -0.13 -22.00 -18.19
CA TYR A 110 0.00 -23.07 -17.17
C TYR A 110 -1.02 -22.97 -16.03
N GLN A 111 -2.07 -22.14 -16.15
CA GLN A 111 -3.08 -21.90 -15.11
C GLN A 111 -2.53 -21.32 -13.79
N GLN A 112 -1.32 -20.75 -13.81
CA GLN A 112 -0.71 -20.05 -12.68
C GLN A 112 -1.04 -18.57 -12.77
N ILE A 113 -0.98 -17.84 -11.64
CA ILE A 113 -1.12 -16.37 -11.68
C ILE A 113 0.01 -15.81 -12.56
N TRP A 114 -0.31 -14.97 -13.55
CA TRP A 114 0.69 -14.46 -14.50
C TRP A 114 1.91 -13.86 -13.78
N TYR A 115 3.10 -14.18 -14.27
CA TYR A 115 4.38 -13.75 -13.69
C TYR A 115 5.45 -13.54 -14.77
N SER A 116 6.48 -12.76 -14.42
CA SER A 116 7.74 -12.66 -15.15
C SER A 116 8.89 -12.87 -14.15
N GLY A 117 9.60 -13.99 -14.26
CA GLY A 117 10.53 -14.44 -13.22
C GLY A 117 9.81 -14.70 -11.89
N GLN A 118 10.11 -13.92 -10.85
CA GLN A 118 9.36 -13.95 -9.57
C GLN A 118 8.35 -12.80 -9.44
N TYR A 119 8.37 -11.86 -10.39
CA TYR A 119 7.54 -10.68 -10.35
C TYR A 119 6.11 -10.99 -10.80
N ARG A 120 5.11 -10.64 -9.98
CA ARG A 120 3.69 -10.69 -10.34
C ARG A 120 3.05 -9.30 -10.19
N PRO A 121 2.56 -8.70 -11.29
CA PRO A 121 1.97 -7.37 -11.27
C PRO A 121 0.61 -7.34 -10.57
N THR A 122 -0.07 -8.49 -10.47
CA THR A 122 -1.41 -8.62 -9.88
C THR A 122 -1.45 -8.11 -8.44
N TRP A 123 -0.41 -8.33 -7.64
CA TRP A 123 -0.37 -7.87 -6.25
C TRP A 123 -0.38 -6.34 -6.11
N SER A 124 0.26 -5.64 -7.05
CA SER A 124 0.20 -4.17 -7.08
C SER A 124 -1.17 -3.68 -7.55
N GLN A 125 -1.79 -4.35 -8.51
CA GLN A 125 -3.14 -4.03 -8.99
C GLN A 125 -4.20 -4.25 -7.90
N GLU A 126 -4.11 -5.39 -7.19
CA GLU A 126 -4.96 -5.71 -6.04
C GLU A 126 -4.82 -4.63 -4.95
N ALA A 127 -3.60 -4.21 -4.63
CA ALA A 127 -3.39 -3.18 -3.61
C ALA A 127 -3.96 -1.81 -4.01
N THR A 128 -3.86 -1.42 -5.29
CA THR A 128 -4.49 -0.20 -5.82
C THR A 128 -6.01 -0.30 -5.74
N SER A 129 -6.58 -1.44 -6.12
CA SER A 129 -8.03 -1.69 -6.04
C SER A 129 -8.53 -1.73 -4.60
N ASP A 130 -7.76 -2.32 -3.68
CA ASP A 130 -8.11 -2.35 -2.26
C ASP A 130 -8.13 -0.94 -1.68
N LEU A 131 -7.19 -0.08 -2.09
CA LEU A 131 -7.18 1.32 -1.69
C LEU A 131 -8.39 2.09 -2.21
N SER A 132 -8.76 1.90 -3.49
CA SER A 132 -9.96 2.56 -4.04
C SER A 132 -11.23 2.10 -3.33
N THR A 133 -11.37 0.80 -3.06
CA THR A 133 -12.50 0.24 -2.30
C THR A 133 -12.58 0.81 -0.89
N VAL A 134 -11.46 0.86 -0.15
CA VAL A 134 -11.44 1.41 1.22
C VAL A 134 -11.85 2.88 1.24
N VAL A 135 -11.35 3.67 0.28
CA VAL A 135 -11.68 5.09 0.20
C VAL A 135 -13.17 5.29 -0.10
N ASP A 136 -13.72 4.52 -1.04
CA ASP A 136 -15.13 4.65 -1.41
C ASP A 136 -16.09 4.12 -0.34
N GLU A 137 -15.78 2.99 0.30
CA GLU A 137 -16.63 2.39 1.34
C GLU A 137 -16.74 3.29 2.58
N PHE A 138 -15.62 3.84 3.04
CA PHE A 138 -15.60 4.72 4.21
C PHE A 138 -15.82 6.20 3.88
N LYS A 139 -16.05 6.53 2.59
CA LYS A 139 -16.24 7.89 2.06
C LYS A 139 -15.15 8.85 2.53
N LEU A 140 -13.88 8.45 2.39
CA LEU A 140 -12.73 9.18 2.92
C LEU A 140 -12.25 10.22 1.93
N LYS A 141 -12.26 11.51 2.31
CA LYS A 141 -11.52 12.51 1.53
C LYS A 141 -10.04 12.26 1.65
N THR A 142 -9.41 11.92 0.53
CA THR A 142 -8.07 11.36 0.49
C THR A 142 -7.26 12.00 -0.62
N LYS A 143 -6.06 12.47 -0.29
CA LYS A 143 -5.08 12.89 -1.28
C LYS A 143 -4.04 11.79 -1.46
N ILE A 144 -3.91 11.26 -2.66
CA ILE A 144 -3.01 10.14 -2.95
C ILE A 144 -1.85 10.62 -3.81
N TYR A 145 -0.65 10.55 -3.24
CA TYR A 145 0.60 10.80 -3.94
C TYR A 145 1.12 9.49 -4.52
N TRP A 146 1.32 9.44 -5.83
CA TRP A 146 1.74 8.24 -6.56
C TRP A 146 3.20 8.30 -6.99
N ASP A 147 3.90 7.17 -6.95
CA ASP A 147 5.25 7.01 -7.55
C ASP A 147 5.21 7.25 -9.06
N SER A 148 4.11 6.85 -9.69
CA SER A 148 3.74 7.28 -11.03
C SER A 148 2.24 7.26 -11.17
N LEU A 149 1.65 8.28 -11.80
CA LEU A 149 0.21 8.36 -12.03
C LEU A 149 -0.32 7.15 -12.83
N TRP A 150 0.52 6.52 -13.65
CA TRP A 150 0.17 5.29 -14.36
C TRP A 150 -0.32 4.17 -13.42
N ARG A 151 0.20 4.11 -12.18
CA ARG A 151 -0.13 3.05 -11.20
C ARG A 151 -1.56 3.12 -10.67
N LYS A 152 -2.22 4.27 -10.77
CA LYS A 152 -3.60 4.45 -10.31
C LYS A 152 -4.61 3.72 -11.20
N GLY A 153 -4.22 3.38 -12.43
CA GLY A 153 -5.14 2.88 -13.45
C GLY A 153 -6.04 3.99 -14.01
N GLN A 154 -7.25 3.60 -14.42
CA GLN A 154 -8.21 4.51 -15.05
C GLN A 154 -8.93 5.37 -14.00
N ASP A 155 -9.23 6.63 -14.33
CA ASP A 155 -9.94 7.55 -13.43
C ASP A 155 -11.36 7.08 -13.07
N LYS A 156 -11.99 6.27 -13.94
CA LYS A 156 -13.32 5.69 -13.70
C LYS A 156 -13.37 4.76 -12.48
N CYS A 157 -12.23 4.24 -12.04
CA CYS A 157 -12.13 3.36 -10.88
C CYS A 157 -12.04 4.14 -9.54
N TRP A 158 -12.05 5.47 -9.61
CA TRP A 158 -11.89 6.36 -8.46
C TRP A 158 -13.07 7.31 -8.35
N ASN A 159 -13.50 7.58 -7.12
CA ASN A 159 -14.49 8.60 -6.85
C ASN A 159 -13.79 9.98 -6.84
N THR A 160 -14.01 10.78 -7.88
CA THR A 160 -13.36 12.08 -8.09
C THR A 160 -13.74 13.14 -7.06
N GLU A 161 -14.85 12.96 -6.34
CA GLU A 161 -15.26 13.87 -5.26
C GLU A 161 -14.47 13.64 -3.96
N LEU A 162 -14.02 12.40 -3.76
CA LEU A 162 -13.31 11.99 -2.56
C LEU A 162 -11.80 11.98 -2.74
N VAL A 163 -11.33 11.74 -3.96
CA VAL A 163 -9.91 11.45 -4.21
C VAL A 163 -9.27 12.50 -5.09
N GLN A 164 -8.20 13.11 -4.55
CA GLN A 164 -7.27 13.91 -5.34
C GLN A 164 -6.01 13.10 -5.60
N HIS A 165 -5.61 13.00 -6.87
CA HIS A 165 -4.37 12.35 -7.27
C HIS A 165 -3.26 13.38 -7.48
N THR A 166 -2.06 13.06 -7.04
CA THR A 166 -0.85 13.87 -7.26
C THR A 166 0.31 12.93 -7.55
N GLU A 167 1.21 13.32 -8.44
CA GLU A 167 2.46 12.57 -8.66
C GLU A 167 3.52 13.00 -7.64
N MET A 168 4.28 12.05 -7.11
CA MET A 168 5.43 12.34 -6.26
C MET A 168 6.59 12.84 -7.11
N ASP A 169 7.40 13.73 -6.54
CA ASP A 169 8.60 14.22 -7.22
C ASP A 169 9.56 13.06 -7.50
N GLN A 170 9.98 12.96 -8.77
CA GLN A 170 10.87 11.91 -9.26
C GLN A 170 12.30 12.16 -8.75
N MET A 171 12.58 11.72 -7.53
CA MET A 171 13.90 11.79 -6.92
C MET A 171 14.67 10.48 -7.09
N SER A 172 16.00 10.54 -6.93
CA SER A 172 16.84 9.35 -6.90
C SER A 172 16.31 8.33 -5.88
N PRO A 173 16.38 7.02 -6.16
CA PRO A 173 15.90 6.02 -5.23
C PRO A 173 16.61 6.03 -3.86
N ARG A 174 17.75 6.74 -3.73
CA ARG A 174 18.45 6.98 -2.45
C ARG A 174 17.77 8.06 -1.62
N ASP A 175 17.21 9.09 -2.26
CA ASP A 175 16.64 10.28 -1.63
C ASP A 175 15.12 10.19 -1.44
N LYS A 176 14.57 8.98 -1.62
CA LYS A 176 13.14 8.68 -1.41
C LYS A 176 12.59 9.12 -0.07
N PHE A 177 13.42 9.20 0.97
CA PHE A 177 12.96 9.64 2.30
C PHE A 177 12.73 11.13 2.37
N VAL A 178 13.45 11.92 1.56
CA VAL A 178 13.27 13.38 1.47
C VAL A 178 11.87 13.70 0.95
N VAL A 179 11.47 13.05 -0.15
CA VAL A 179 10.12 13.21 -0.73
C VAL A 179 9.02 12.83 0.27
N LEU A 180 9.19 11.71 0.98
CA LEU A 180 8.21 11.30 2.00
C LEU A 180 8.15 12.28 3.17
N ASP A 181 9.26 12.95 3.48
CA ASP A 181 9.33 13.97 4.53
C ASP A 181 8.67 15.28 4.09
N GLU A 182 8.92 15.72 2.86
CA GLU A 182 8.24 16.88 2.27
C GLU A 182 6.72 16.68 2.19
N ILE A 183 6.25 15.49 1.83
CA ILE A 183 4.82 15.15 1.85
C ILE A 183 4.28 15.20 3.28
N ARG A 184 5.02 14.67 4.27
CA ARG A 184 4.66 14.75 5.68
C ARG A 184 4.54 16.19 6.14
N GLU A 185 5.49 17.06 5.80
CA GLU A 185 5.47 18.47 6.18
C GLU A 185 4.29 19.21 5.55
N LYS A 186 3.94 18.91 4.29
CA LYS A 186 2.76 19.48 3.62
C LYS A 186 1.46 19.03 4.31
N ALA A 187 1.38 17.79 4.78
CA ALA A 187 0.20 17.22 5.43
C ALA A 187 0.02 17.61 6.92
N LEU A 188 1.06 18.19 7.56
CA LEU A 188 0.99 18.69 8.94
C LEU A 188 0.62 20.18 9.04
N LYS A 189 0.66 20.90 7.91
CA LYS A 189 0.26 22.31 7.79
C LYS A 189 -1.25 22.42 7.66
#